data_AF-A0A0R1WMZ8-F1
#
_entry.id   AF-A0A0R1WMZ8-F1
#
_cell.length_a   1.000
_cell.length_b   1.000
_cell.length_c   1.000
_cell.angle_alpha   90.00
_cell.angle_beta   90.00
_cell.angle_gamma   90.00
#
_symmetry.space_group_name_H-M   'P 1'
#
loop_
_entity.id
_entity.type
_entity.pdbx_description
1 polymer ?
#
loop_
_entity_poly.entity_id
_entity_poly.type
_entity_poly.pdbx_seq_one_letter_code
_entity_poly.pdbx_strand_id
1 'polypeptide(L)' 'MILADKYYPSTQRCSECGFVKTKEDKITLYGNEKHGTKHNEYVCYECGVIMDRDMNAVKNLLTLA' A
#
# COMPACT_ATOMS: atom_id res chain seq x y z
N MET A 1 -9.30 7.45 17.84
CA MET A 1 -9.84 7.87 16.53
C MET A 1 -8.68 8.46 15.75
N ILE A 2 -8.41 7.98 14.53
CA ILE A 2 -7.33 8.49 13.67
C ILE A 2 -7.98 9.32 12.56
N LEU A 3 -7.53 10.55 12.35
CA LEU A 3 -7.97 11.40 11.26
C LEU A 3 -6.84 11.52 10.24
N ALA A 4 -7.03 10.91 9.07
CA ALA A 4 -6.08 10.98 7.97
C ALA A 4 -6.59 11.94 6.88
N ASP A 5 -5.67 12.61 6.18
CA ASP A 5 -6.03 13.38 4.99
C ASP A 5 -6.66 12.47 3.93
N LYS A 6 -7.62 13.01 3.16
CA LYS A 6 -8.35 12.25 2.13
C LYS A 6 -7.45 11.71 1.01
N TYR A 7 -6.28 12.31 0.81
CA TYR A 7 -5.27 11.88 -0.16
C TYR A 7 -4.13 11.07 0.45
N TYR A 8 -4.22 10.72 1.74
CA TYR A 8 -3.21 9.88 2.39
C TYR A 8 -3.15 8.49 1.71
N PRO A 9 -1.99 8.08 1.16
CA PRO A 9 -1.89 6.91 0.30
C PRO A 9 -1.80 5.59 1.10
N SER A 10 -2.71 5.32 2.03
CA SER A 10 -2.63 4.18 2.97
C SER A 10 -2.47 2.81 2.27
N THR A 11 -3.13 2.60 1.13
CA THR A 11 -3.03 1.34 0.36
C THR A 11 -1.86 1.30 -0.62
N GLN A 12 -1.21 2.45 -0.88
CA GLN A 12 -0.12 2.58 -1.85
C GLN A 12 1.24 2.83 -1.19
N ARG A 13 1.26 3.25 0.07
CA ARG A 13 2.46 3.44 0.89
C ARG A 13 2.89 2.11 1.50
N CYS A 14 4.18 1.83 1.56
CA CYS A 14 4.70 0.69 2.29
C CYS A 14 4.79 1.03 3.77
N SER A 15 4.18 0.19 4.61
CA SER A 15 4.25 0.38 6.06
C SER A 15 5.63 0.15 6.67
N GLU A 16 6.55 -0.52 5.94
CA GLU A 16 7.88 -0.86 6.45
C GLU A 16 8.96 0.15 6.03
N CYS A 17 8.95 0.61 4.76
CA CYS A 17 9.97 1.52 4.25
C CYS A 17 9.44 2.90 3.83
N GLY A 18 8.13 3.09 3.76
CA GLY A 18 7.53 4.35 3.34
C GLY A 18 7.45 4.60 1.83
N PHE A 19 7.92 3.67 0.98
CA PHE A 19 7.77 3.75 -0.48
C PHE A 19 6.31 4.02 -0.86
N VAL A 20 6.05 4.93 -1.80
CA VAL A 20 4.69 5.17 -2.32
C VAL A 20 4.61 4.74 -3.77
N LYS A 21 3.75 3.74 -4.03
CA LYS A 21 3.45 3.28 -5.39
C LYS A 21 2.78 4.38 -6.21
N THR A 22 3.29 4.61 -7.41
CA THR A 22 2.76 5.61 -8.36
C THR A 22 2.63 5.02 -9.76
N LYS A 23 1.82 5.66 -10.62
CA LYS A 23 1.61 5.26 -12.02
C LYS A 23 1.28 3.75 -12.14
N GLU A 24 2.05 3.02 -12.96
CA GLU A 24 1.88 1.59 -13.26
C GLU A 24 2.17 0.68 -12.06
N ASP A 25 2.85 1.17 -11.03
CA ASP A 25 3.13 0.40 -9.82
C ASP A 25 1.98 0.47 -8.80
N LYS A 26 0.92 1.24 -9.09
CA LYS A 26 -0.27 1.32 -8.24
C LYS A 26 -0.99 -0.01 -8.14
N ILE A 27 -1.55 -0.28 -6.96
CA ILE A 27 -2.49 -1.38 -6.76
C ILE A 27 -3.90 -0.83 -7.01
N THR A 28 -4.58 -1.36 -8.02
CA THR A 28 -5.95 -1.00 -8.40
C THR A 28 -6.95 -2.02 -7.84
N LEU A 29 -8.24 -1.88 -8.20
CA LEU A 29 -9.26 -2.88 -7.88
C LEU A 29 -9.02 -4.23 -8.58
N TYR A 30 -8.21 -4.26 -9.64
CA TYR A 30 -7.80 -5.49 -10.33
C TYR A 30 -6.43 -6.00 -9.88
N GLY A 31 -5.78 -5.31 -8.94
CA GLY A 31 -4.41 -5.59 -8.55
C GLY A 31 -3.40 -4.71 -9.29
N ASN A 32 -2.19 -5.23 -9.46
CA ASN A 32 -1.15 -4.57 -10.22
C ASN A 32 -0.87 -5.36 -11.50
N GLU A 33 -1.17 -4.76 -12.66
CA GLU A 33 -1.03 -5.41 -13.97
C GLU A 33 0.43 -5.67 -14.36
N LYS A 34 1.31 -4.70 -14.10
CA LYS A 34 2.75 -4.77 -14.44
C LYS A 34 3.47 -5.91 -13.71
N HIS A 35 3.08 -6.17 -12.46
CA HIS A 35 3.72 -7.16 -11.58
C HIS A 35 2.86 -8.41 -11.39
N GLY A 36 1.68 -8.48 -11.99
CA GLY A 36 0.78 -9.63 -11.94
C GLY A 36 0.24 -9.97 -10.55
N THR A 37 0.13 -9.00 -9.64
CA THR A 37 -0.37 -9.22 -8.27
C THR A 37 -1.88 -9.01 -8.18
N LYS A 38 -2.54 -9.74 -7.28
CA LYS A 38 -3.97 -9.56 -7.02
C LYS A 38 -4.26 -8.27 -6.24
N HIS A 39 -5.53 -7.86 -6.22
CA HIS A 39 -5.94 -6.62 -5.53
C HIS A 39 -5.76 -6.65 -4.02
N ASN A 40 -5.78 -7.82 -3.39
CA ASN A 40 -5.59 -8.01 -1.94
C ASN A 40 -4.11 -8.21 -1.55
N GLU A 41 -3.22 -8.38 -2.53
CA GLU A 41 -1.80 -8.59 -2.28
C GLU A 41 -1.07 -7.25 -2.30
N TYR A 42 -0.25 -7.01 -1.27
CA TYR A 42 0.68 -5.90 -1.23
C TYR A 42 2.11 -6.42 -1.30
N VAL A 43 2.81 -6.05 -2.38
CA VAL A 43 4.24 -6.32 -2.57
C VAL A 43 4.96 -4.98 -2.67
N CYS A 44 5.91 -4.68 -1.78
CA CYS A 44 6.73 -3.49 -1.92
C CYS A 44 7.88 -3.75 -2.90
N TYR A 45 7.97 -2.94 -3.95
CA TYR A 45 9.03 -3.07 -4.97
C TYR A 45 10.33 -2.36 -4.59
N GLU A 46 10.39 -1.73 -3.40
CA GLU A 46 11.60 -1.12 -2.85
C GLU A 46 12.25 -2.01 -1.79
N CYS A 47 11.51 -2.43 -0.76
CA CYS A 47 12.05 -3.23 0.35
C CYS A 47 11.71 -4.72 0.29
N GLY A 48 10.86 -5.15 -0.65
CA GLY A 48 10.51 -6.57 -0.84
C GLY A 48 9.50 -7.15 0.14
N VAL A 49 8.93 -6.37 1.06
CA VAL A 49 7.90 -6.89 1.97
C VAL A 49 6.66 -7.35 1.19
N ILE A 50 6.12 -8.50 1.59
CA ILE A 50 4.90 -9.09 1.03
C ILE A 50 3.91 -9.29 2.16
N MET A 51 2.70 -8.77 2.01
CA MET A 51 1.63 -8.91 2.99
C MET A 51 0.26 -8.65 2.37
N ASP A 52 -0.80 -8.82 3.16
CA ASP A 52 -2.14 -8.40 2.77
C ASP A 52 -2.24 -6.86 2.69
N ARG A 53 -2.92 -6.35 1.66
CA ARG A 53 -3.05 -4.92 1.39
C ARG A 53 -3.80 -4.17 2.49
N ASP A 54 -4.81 -4.78 3.10
CA ASP A 54 -5.58 -4.15 4.15
C ASP A 54 -4.75 -4.11 5.43
N MET A 55 -3.94 -5.13 5.71
CA MET A 55 -2.96 -5.11 6.81
C MET A 55 -1.90 -4.02 6.62
N ASN A 56 -1.36 -3.84 5.40
CA ASN A 56 -0.45 -2.73 5.10
C ASN A 56 -1.14 -1.37 5.32
N ALA A 57 -2.38 -1.20 4.88
CA ALA A 57 -3.14 0.03 5.04
C ALA A 57 -3.41 0.36 6.53
N VAL A 58 -3.80 -0.63 7.33
CA VAL A 58 -3.97 -0.46 8.78
C VAL A 58 -2.67 0.01 9.42
N LYS A 59 -1.53 -0.65 9.13
CA LYS A 59 -0.23 -0.22 9.65
C LYS A 59 0.10 1.23 9.27
N ASN A 60 -0.12 1.63 8.00
CA ASN A 60 0.10 3.01 7.57
C ASN A 60 -0.82 4.03 8.26
N LEU A 61 -2.03 3.65 8.64
CA LEU A 61 -2.92 4.53 9.38
C LEU A 61 -2.49 4.64 10.86
N LEU A 62 -2.04 3.54 11.46
CA LEU A 62 -1.52 3.52 12.83
C LEU A 62 -0.28 4.40 13.01
N THR A 63 0.52 4.67 11.96
CA THR A 63 1.64 5.63 12.05
C THR A 63 1.20 7.09 12.12
N LEU A 64 -0.08 7.40 11.93
CA LEU A 64 -0.65 8.75 12.08
C LEU A 64 -1.30 8.96 13.47
N ALA A 65 -1.30 7.94 14.32
CA ALA A 65 -1.92 7.95 15.64
C ALA A 65 -1.01 8.58 16.71
#